data_AF-A0A948FKV8-F1
#
_entry.id   AF-A0A948FKV8-F1
#
_cell.length_a   1.000
_cell.length_b   1.000
_cell.length_c   1.000
_cell.angle_alpha   90.00
_cell.angle_beta   90.00
_cell.angle_gamma   90.00
#
_symmetry.space_group_name_H-M   'P 1'
#
loop_
_entity.id
_entity.type
_entity.pdbx_description
1 polymer ?
#
loop_
_entity_poly.entity_id
_entity_poly.type
_entity_poly.pdbx_seq_one_letter_code
_entity_poly.pdbx_strand_id
1 'polypeptide(L)' 'MEFDSKFISKLKAQEHNTFNEFYLRTVDIFFRYINANYSISPQDSEDIVADFYVKFR' A
#
# COMPACT_ATOMS: atom_id res chain seq x y z
N MET A 1 6.10 11.82 -2.80
CA MET A 1 6.21 10.49 -3.44
C MET A 1 5.49 10.59 -4.76
N GLU A 2 6.19 10.56 -5.88
CA GLU A 2 5.54 10.59 -7.20
C GLU A 2 5.56 9.18 -7.80
N PHE A 3 4.38 8.73 -8.23
CA PHE A 3 4.21 7.58 -9.09
C PHE A 3 3.92 8.13 -10.48
N ASP A 4 4.87 7.99 -11.40
CA ASP A 4 4.69 8.48 -12.75
C ASP A 4 3.68 7.62 -13.54
N SER A 5 3.26 8.12 -14.71
CA SER A 5 2.28 7.44 -15.55
C SER A 5 2.74 6.06 -16.04
N LYS A 6 4.05 5.86 -16.22
CA LYS A 6 4.64 4.58 -16.66
C LYS A 6 4.59 3.56 -15.53
N PHE A 7 4.90 3.98 -14.30
CA PHE A 7 4.80 3.18 -13.09
C PHE A 7 3.35 2.76 -12.84
N ILE A 8 2.41 3.71 -12.91
CA ILE A 8 0.97 3.41 -12.76
C ILE A 8 0.51 2.41 -13.82
N SER A 9 0.98 2.54 -15.06
CA SER A 9 0.63 1.61 -16.14
C SER A 9 1.14 0.19 -15.87
N LYS A 10 2.40 0.06 -15.41
CA LYS A 10 2.99 -1.22 -14.99
C LYS A 10 2.27 -1.84 -13.79
N LEU A 11 1.86 -1.01 -12.83
CA LEU A 11 1.10 -1.42 -11.65
C LEU A 11 -0.27 -1.97 -12.04
N LYS A 12 -0.99 -1.28 -12.93
CA LYS A 12 -2.27 -1.74 -13.49
C LYS A 12 -2.15 -3.03 -14.31
N ALA A 13 -1.01 -3.24 -14.97
CA ALA A 13 -0.71 -4.47 -15.70
C ALA A 13 -0.30 -5.63 -14.78
N GLN A 14 -0.38 -5.47 -13.45
CA GLN A 14 0.01 -6.47 -12.44
C GLN A 14 1.45 -6.97 -12.63
N GLU A 15 2.36 -6.10 -13.09
CA GLU A 15 3.77 -6.47 -13.20
C GLU A 15 4.34 -6.74 -11.80
N HIS A 16 4.82 -7.98 -11.59
CA HIS A 16 5.20 -8.49 -10.27
C HIS A 16 6.19 -7.59 -9.52
N ASN A 17 7.19 -7.05 -10.22
CA ASN A 17 8.21 -6.18 -9.63
C ASN A 17 7.65 -4.80 -9.24
N THR A 18 6.70 -4.28 -10.01
CA THR A 18 6.11 -2.95 -9.79
C THR A 18 5.19 -2.96 -8.58
N PHE A 19 4.44 -4.05 -8.35
CA PHE A 19 3.64 -4.22 -7.14
C PHE A 19 4.52 -4.23 -5.88
N ASN A 20 5.62 -4.99 -5.89
CA ASN A 20 6.54 -5.06 -4.75
C ASN A 20 7.15 -3.68 -4.44
N GLU A 21 7.54 -2.91 -5.46
CA GLU A 21 8.03 -1.55 -5.28
C GLU A 21 6.96 -0.63 -4.68
N PHE A 22 5.72 -0.73 -5.18
CA PHE A 22 4.59 0.03 -4.64
C PHE A 22 4.34 -0.30 -3.16
N TYR A 23 4.29 -1.59 -2.80
CA TYR A 23 4.14 -2.07 -1.43
C TYR A 23 5.21 -1.49 -0.50
N LEU A 24 6.50 -1.66 -0.84
CA LEU A 24 7.62 -1.19 -0.01
C LEU A 24 7.59 0.33 0.20
N ARG A 25 7.13 1.09 -0.81
CA ARG A 25 7.04 2.54 -0.73
C ARG A 25 5.86 2.99 0.13
N THR A 26 4.74 2.28 0.13
CA THR A 26 3.47 2.81 0.68
C THR A 26 3.01 2.16 1.99
N VAL A 27 3.49 0.96 2.34
CA VAL A 27 3.04 0.22 3.54
C VAL A 27 3.20 1.02 4.83
N ASP A 28 4.36 1.62 5.06
CA ASP A 28 4.64 2.41 6.26
C ASP A 28 3.84 3.73 6.27
N ILE A 29 3.60 4.33 5.10
CA ILE A 29 2.80 5.56 5.00
C ILE A 29 1.34 5.26 5.35
N PHE A 30 0.77 4.18 4.82
CA PHE A 30 -0.59 3.78 5.14
C PHE A 30 -0.74 3.41 6.61
N PHE A 31 0.21 2.63 7.15
CA PHE A 31 0.21 2.28 8.57
C PHE A 31 0.25 3.52 9.46
N ARG A 32 1.19 4.44 9.22
CA ARG A 32 1.29 5.70 9.98
C ARG A 32 0.05 6.57 9.83
N TYR A 33 -0.51 6.67 8.63
CA TYR A 33 -1.74 7.43 8.39
C TYR A 33 -2.91 6.86 9.19
N ILE A 34 -3.09 5.54 9.19
CA ILE A 34 -4.19 4.90 9.91
C ILE A 34 -4.05 5.15 11.43
N ASN A 35 -2.87 4.86 11.99
CA ASN A 35 -2.62 5.05 13.43
C ASN A 35 -2.71 6.51 13.88
N ALA A 36 -2.42 7.47 13.00
CA ALA A 36 -2.50 8.90 13.32
C ALA A 36 -3.92 9.48 13.26
N ASN A 37 -4.81 8.88 12.45
CA ASN A 37 -6.13 9.45 12.16
C ASN A 37 -7.29 8.64 12.74
N TYR A 38 -7.06 7.39 13.10
CA TYR A 38 -8.09 6.50 13.62
C TYR A 38 -7.65 5.93 14.98
N SER A 39 -8.55 5.95 15.95
CA SER A 39 -8.32 5.34 17.26
C SER A 39 -8.63 3.84 17.20
N ILE A 40 -7.80 3.09 16.47
CA ILE A 40 -7.85 1.64 16.36
C ILE A 40 -6.55 1.02 16.90
N SER A 41 -6.55 -0.29 17.13
CA SER A 41 -5.34 -0.96 17.57
C SER A 41 -4.27 -1.01 16.45
N PRO A 42 -2.98 -1.13 16.80
CA PRO A 42 -1.94 -1.37 15.81
C PRO A 42 -2.20 -2.63 14.99
N GLN A 43 -2.74 -3.68 15.62
CA GLN A 43 -3.10 -4.95 14.96
C GLN A 43 -4.19 -4.72 13.90
N ASP A 44 -5.26 -4.00 14.24
CA ASP A 44 -6.31 -3.69 13.26
C ASP A 44 -5.77 -2.85 12.09
N SER A 45 -4.79 -1.99 12.35
CA SER A 45 -4.11 -1.21 11.32
C SER A 45 -3.30 -2.10 10.37
N GLU A 46 -2.55 -3.06 10.91
CA GLU A 46 -1.81 -4.06 10.12
C GLU A 46 -2.75 -4.91 9.27
N ASP A 47 -3.86 -5.37 9.85
CA ASP A 47 -4.86 -6.17 9.17
C ASP A 47 -5.49 -5.39 8.01
N ILE A 48 -5.90 -4.14 8.21
CA ILE A 48 -6.46 -3.27 7.16
C ILE A 48 -5.46 -3.08 6.01
N VAL A 49 -4.18 -2.83 6.33
CA VAL A 49 -3.14 -2.63 5.33
C VAL A 49 -2.85 -3.91 4.57
N ALA A 50 -2.79 -5.06 5.24
CA ALA A 50 -2.61 -6.36 4.60
C ALA A 50 -3.78 -6.69 3.66
N ASP A 51 -5.02 -6.47 4.12
CA ASP A 51 -6.24 -6.67 3.34
C ASP A 51 -6.25 -5.82 2.06
N PHE A 52 -5.78 -4.58 2.16
CA PHE A 52 -5.65 -3.69 1.01
C PHE A 52 -4.71 -4.29 -0.03
N TYR A 53 -3.50 -4.72 0.34
CA TYR A 53 -2.53 -5.25 -0.62
C TYR A 53 -2.92 -6.61 -1.21
N VAL A 54 -3.60 -7.46 -0.44
CA VAL A 54 -4.15 -8.73 -0.94
C VAL A 54 -5.21 -8.48 -2.01
N LYS A 55 -6.11 -7.50 -1.80
CA LYS A 55 -7.17 -7.14 -2.77
C LYS A 55 -6.67 -6.30 -3.94
N PHE A 56 -5.59 -5.55 -3.74
CA PHE A 56 -5.01 -4.69 -4.77
C PHE A 56 -4.24 -5.51 -5.83
N ARG A 57 -3.66 -6.64 -5.44
CA ARG A 57 -2.96 -7.57 -6.34
C ARG A 57 -3.91 -8.13 -7.39
#